data_AF-A0A6A2WGK7-F1
#
_entry.id   AF-A0A6A2WGK7-F1
#
_cell.length_a   1.000
_cell.length_b   1.000
_cell.length_c   1.000
_cell.angle_alpha   90.00
_cell.angle_beta   90.00
_cell.angle_gamma   90.00
#
_symmetry.space_group_name_H-M   'P 1'
#
loop_
_entity.id
_entity.type
_entity.pdbx_description
1 polymer ?
#
loop_
_entity_poly.entity_id
_entity_poly.type
_entity_poly.pdbx_seq_one_letter_code
_entity_poly.pdbx_strand_id
1 'polypeptide(L)'
;MEDELIAVIPCSSIVVDSVLRFTTAGALWGFCSAPYDARKRGLTGLARASFVAKSVGKFGFQCGLVAGVFATTRCSLQRYRKQNDQLNTLIAGAVAGAAVAARTRSWTNVVGVACLVSAFSVAAEVSRTN
;
A
#
# COMPACT_ATOMS: atom_id res chain seq x y z
N MET A 1 -8.60 13.62 -16.85
CA MET A 1 -7.29 13.45 -17.52
C MET A 1 -6.64 12.09 -17.23
N GLU A 2 -7.05 11.35 -16.19
CA GLU A 2 -6.60 9.96 -15.97
C GLU A 2 -7.41 8.95 -16.82
N ASP A 3 -8.67 9.25 -17.12
CA ASP A 3 -9.60 8.35 -17.83
C ASP A 3 -9.27 8.11 -19.31
N GLU A 4 -8.74 9.12 -20.01
CA GLU A 4 -8.35 9.00 -21.42
C GLU A 4 -7.00 8.26 -21.59
N LEU A 5 -6.14 8.31 -20.57
CA LEU A 5 -4.85 7.63 -20.58
C LEU A 5 -4.98 6.10 -20.41
N ILE A 6 -6.06 5.64 -19.76
CA ILE A 6 -6.34 4.22 -19.52
C ILE A 6 -6.82 3.49 -20.80
N ALA A 7 -7.29 4.22 -21.81
CA ALA A 7 -7.76 3.61 -23.06
C ALA A 7 -6.62 3.09 -23.97
N VAL A 8 -5.41 3.64 -23.83
CA VAL A 8 -4.26 3.35 -24.74
C VAL A 8 -3.18 2.47 -24.07
N ILE A 9 -3.07 2.50 -22.73
CA ILE A 9 -2.04 1.76 -21.99
C ILE A 9 -2.59 0.39 -21.54
N PRO A 10 -1.87 -0.73 -21.75
CA PRO A 10 -2.32 -2.03 -21.27
C PRO A 10 -2.39 -2.02 -19.74
N CYS A 11 -3.51 -2.52 -19.19
CA CYS A 11 -3.75 -2.64 -17.76
C CYS A 11 -2.60 -3.32 -16.99
N SER A 12 -1.87 -4.26 -17.63
CA SER A 12 -0.68 -4.88 -17.05
C SER A 12 0.42 -3.87 -16.74
N SER A 13 0.66 -2.89 -17.62
CA SER A 13 1.68 -1.86 -17.41
C SER A 13 1.31 -0.94 -16.25
N ILE A 14 0.03 -0.56 -16.14
CA ILE A 14 -0.46 0.30 -15.05
C ILE A 14 -0.37 -0.42 -13.71
N VAL A 15 -0.77 -1.70 -13.68
CA VAL A 15 -0.67 -2.54 -12.49
C VAL A 15 0.79 -2.65 -12.04
N VAL A 16 1.71 -2.95 -12.95
CA VAL A 16 3.13 -3.11 -12.62
C VAL A 16 3.75 -1.80 -12.15
N ASP A 17 3.49 -0.68 -12.82
CA ASP A 17 3.99 0.64 -12.39
C ASP A 17 3.45 1.01 -11.00
N SER A 18 2.16 0.79 -10.75
CA SER A 18 1.55 1.02 -9.44
C SER A 18 2.21 0.13 -8.37
N VAL A 19 2.35 -1.17 -8.63
CA VAL A 19 3.00 -2.11 -7.71
C VAL A 19 4.43 -1.68 -7.41
N LEU A 20 5.22 -1.30 -8.42
CA LEU A 20 6.60 -0.86 -8.24
C LEU A 20 6.69 0.39 -7.37
N ARG A 21 5.84 1.40 -7.62
CA ARG A 21 5.82 2.65 -6.83
C ARG A 21 5.44 2.40 -5.38
N PHE A 22 4.36 1.64 -5.13
CA PHE A 22 3.92 1.37 -3.76
C PHE A 22 4.83 0.38 -3.03
N THR A 23 5.43 -0.58 -3.73
CA THR A 23 6.42 -1.50 -3.15
C THR A 23 7.68 -0.76 -2.74
N THR A 24 8.20 0.12 -3.59
CA THR A 24 9.40 0.92 -3.28
C THR A 24 9.12 1.90 -2.14
N ALA A 25 7.97 2.57 -2.14
CA ALA A 25 7.55 3.42 -1.01
C ALA A 25 7.45 2.63 0.31
N GLY A 26 6.82 1.45 0.29
CA GLY A 26 6.72 0.58 1.46
C GLY A 26 8.08 0.03 1.93
N ALA A 27 8.97 -0.30 0.99
CA ALA A 27 10.32 -0.77 1.29
C ALA A 27 11.17 0.34 1.92
N LEU A 28 11.12 1.56 1.38
CA LEU A 28 11.80 2.73 1.93
C LEU A 28 11.28 3.05 3.33
N TRP A 29 9.96 3.01 3.53
CA TRP A 29 9.37 3.17 4.86
C TRP A 29 9.89 2.12 5.84
N GLY A 30 9.88 0.84 5.45
CA GLY A 30 10.41 -0.25 6.26
C GLY A 30 11.90 -0.09 6.55
N PHE A 31 12.68 0.43 5.60
CA PHE A 31 14.12 0.64 5.76
C PHE A 31 14.43 1.78 6.72
N CYS A 32 13.69 2.90 6.64
CA CYS A 32 13.91 4.06 7.50
C CYS A 32 13.37 3.86 8.92
N SER A 33 12.23 3.17 9.09
CA SER A 33 11.60 2.96 10.40
C SER A 33 12.22 1.80 11.19
N ALA A 34 12.62 0.72 10.53
CA ALA A 34 13.15 -0.47 11.20
C ALA A 34 14.41 -0.28 12.05
N PRO A 35 15.42 0.55 11.69
CA PRO A 35 16.60 0.74 12.54
C PRO A 35 16.25 1.43 13.86
N TYR A 36 15.22 2.28 13.88
CA TYR A 36 14.71 2.93 15.07
C TYR A 36 13.98 1.93 15.98
N ASP A 37 13.08 1.13 15.40
CA ASP A 37 12.36 0.08 16.14
C ASP A 37 13.29 -1.03 16.65
N ALA A 38 14.30 -1.40 15.87
CA ALA A 38 15.29 -2.38 16.28
C ALA A 38 16.09 -1.90 17.51
N ARG A 39 16.45 -0.61 17.52
CA ARG A 39 17.16 0.01 18.66
C ARG A 39 16.29 0.02 19.91
N LYS A 40 14.99 0.33 19.80
CA LYS A 40 14.04 0.26 20.92
C LYS A 40 13.91 -1.16 21.51
N ARG A 41 14.04 -2.18 20.66
CA ARG A 41 14.00 -3.59 21.07
C ARG A 41 15.34 -4.13 21.56
N GLY A 42 16.38 -3.29 21.65
CA GLY A 42 17.73 -3.70 22.09
C GLY A 42 18.48 -4.59 21.08
N LEU A 43 18.02 -4.66 19.83
CA LEU A 43 18.65 -5.50 18.81
C LEU A 43 19.95 -4.86 18.32
N THR A 44 21.04 -5.63 18.34
CA THR A 44 22.37 -5.21 17.87
C THR A 44 22.93 -6.20 16.84
N GLY A 45 23.95 -5.78 16.08
CA GLY A 45 24.66 -6.64 15.11
C GLY A 45 23.74 -7.32 14.09
N LEU A 46 23.89 -8.64 13.92
CA LEU A 46 23.14 -9.46 12.97
C LEU A 46 21.62 -9.45 13.20
N ALA A 47 21.19 -9.40 14.46
CA ALA A 47 19.76 -9.43 14.81
C ALA A 47 19.06 -8.13 14.36
N ARG A 48 19.77 -6.99 14.43
CA ARG A 48 19.30 -5.71 13.88
C ARG A 48 19.21 -5.75 12.37
N ALA A 49 20.23 -6.26 11.68
CA ALA A 49 20.23 -6.35 10.22
C ALA A 49 19.09 -7.27 9.70
N SER A 50 18.89 -8.41 10.35
CA SER A 50 17.78 -9.34 10.05
C SER A 50 16.41 -8.70 10.28
N PHE A 51 16.25 -7.94 11.38
CA PHE A 51 15.01 -7.23 11.65
C PHE A 51 14.71 -6.16 10.58
N VAL A 52 15.72 -5.39 10.16
CA VAL A 52 15.58 -4.39 9.10
C VAL A 52 15.21 -5.04 7.77
N ALA A 53 15.92 -6.08 7.35
CA ALA A 53 15.62 -6.81 6.12
C ALA A 53 14.19 -7.40 6.13
N LYS A 54 13.78 -7.97 7.26
CA LYS A 54 12.42 -8.50 7.45
C LYS A 54 11.35 -7.40 7.42
N SER A 55 11.64 -6.23 7.98
CA SER A 55 10.74 -5.07 7.96
C SER A 55 10.56 -4.52 6.55
N VAL A 56 11.66 -4.29 5.83
CA VAL A 56 11.67 -3.85 4.42
C VAL A 56 10.83 -4.79 3.55
N GLY A 57 11.10 -6.09 3.64
CA GLY A 57 10.35 -7.10 2.88
C GLY A 57 8.87 -7.15 3.27
N LYS A 58 8.55 -7.04 4.56
CA LYS A 58 7.15 -7.05 5.04
C LYS A 58 6.36 -5.86 4.52
N PHE A 59 6.87 -4.63 4.72
CA PHE A 59 6.18 -3.41 4.30
C PHE A 59 6.13 -3.27 2.78
N GLY A 60 7.24 -3.53 2.08
CA GLY A 60 7.27 -3.52 0.62
C GLY A 60 6.27 -4.51 0.03
N PHE A 61 6.22 -5.74 0.52
CA PHE A 61 5.27 -6.73 0.02
C PHE A 61 3.83 -6.34 0.37
N GLN A 62 3.54 -5.87 1.59
CA GLN A 62 2.18 -5.46 1.96
C GLN A 62 1.65 -4.33 1.05
N CYS A 63 2.44 -3.27 0.86
CA CYS A 63 2.08 -2.16 -0.01
C CYS A 63 1.95 -2.60 -1.48
N GLY A 64 2.88 -3.44 -1.96
CA GLY A 64 2.82 -4.01 -3.30
C GLY A 64 1.57 -4.87 -3.54
N LEU A 65 1.17 -5.69 -2.56
CA LEU A 65 -0.02 -6.52 -2.66
C LEU A 65 -1.30 -5.68 -2.68
N VAL A 66 -1.40 -4.64 -1.84
CA VAL A 66 -2.52 -3.69 -1.88
C VAL A 66 -2.63 -3.04 -3.24
N ALA A 67 -1.53 -2.47 -3.74
CA ALA A 67 -1.50 -1.78 -5.02
C ALA A 67 -1.83 -2.72 -6.18
N GLY A 68 -1.30 -3.94 -6.16
CA GLY A 68 -1.58 -4.95 -7.16
C GLY A 68 -3.05 -5.36 -7.18
N VAL A 69 -3.62 -5.70 -6.03
CA VAL A 69 -5.03 -6.10 -5.92
C VAL A 69 -5.95 -4.93 -6.30
N PHE A 70 -5.64 -3.72 -5.86
CA PHE A 70 -6.41 -2.53 -6.20
C PHE A 70 -6.39 -2.26 -7.71
N ALA A 71 -5.21 -2.17 -8.33
CA ALA A 71 -5.07 -1.85 -9.75
C ALA A 71 -5.67 -2.94 -10.65
N THR A 72 -5.49 -4.22 -10.30
CA THR A 72 -6.09 -5.35 -11.04
C THR A 72 -7.61 -5.37 -10.92
N THR A 73 -8.16 -5.11 -9.74
CA THR A 73 -9.62 -5.04 -9.53
C THR A 73 -10.22 -3.87 -10.29
N ARG A 74 -9.58 -2.69 -10.25
CA ARG A 74 -9.99 -1.51 -11.03
C ARG A 74 -10.07 -1.80 -12.52
N CYS A 75 -8.99 -2.34 -13.08
CA CYS A 75 -8.93 -2.71 -14.50
C CYS A 75 -10.01 -3.73 -14.88
N SER A 76 -10.24 -4.73 -14.03
CA SER A 76 -11.28 -5.73 -14.23
C SER A 76 -12.69 -5.11 -14.24
N LEU A 77 -12.98 -4.24 -13.26
CA LEU A 77 -14.28 -3.55 -13.16
C LEU A 77 -14.51 -2.57 -14.29
N GLN A 78 -13.48 -1.81 -14.68
CA GLN A 78 -13.56 -0.89 -15.81
C GLN A 78 -13.78 -1.64 -17.12
N ARG A 79 -13.13 -2.81 -17.32
CA ARG A 79 -13.36 -3.66 -18.50
C ARG A 79 -14.76 -4.29 -18.50
N TYR A 80 -15.26 -4.70 -17.34
CA TYR A 80 -16.58 -5.33 -17.21
C TYR A 80 -17.73 -4.33 -17.36
N ARG A 81 -17.64 -3.17 -16.69
CA ARG A 81 -18.70 -2.15 -16.67
C ARG A 81 -18.56 -1.05 -17.72
N LYS A 82 -17.40 -0.95 -18.39
CA LYS A 82 -17.03 0.14 -19.31
C LYS A 82 -17.22 1.55 -18.71
N GLN A 83 -17.17 1.67 -17.38
CA GLN A 83 -17.32 2.90 -16.61
C GLN A 83 -16.14 3.04 -15.66
N ASN A 84 -15.71 4.28 -15.39
CA ASN A 84 -14.74 4.58 -14.34
C ASN A 84 -15.36 5.49 -13.27
N ASP A 85 -16.22 4.90 -12.44
CA ASP A 85 -16.91 5.64 -11.37
C ASP A 85 -16.22 5.46 -10.02
N GLN A 86 -16.56 6.34 -9.07
CA GLN A 86 -16.13 6.24 -7.67
C GLN A 86 -16.48 4.87 -7.04
N LEU A 87 -17.58 4.23 -7.47
CA LEU A 87 -17.96 2.89 -7.04
C LEU A 87 -16.90 1.83 -7.38
N ASN A 88 -16.26 1.91 -8.55
CA ASN A 88 -15.20 0.96 -8.90
C ASN A 88 -13.98 1.15 -7.99
N THR A 89 -13.73 2.37 -7.52
CA THR A 89 -12.73 2.69 -6.49
C THR A 89 -13.03 2.00 -5.18
N LEU A 90 -14.28 2.14 -4.74
CA LEU A 90 -14.73 1.60 -3.47
C LEU A 90 -14.65 0.07 -3.47
N ILE A 91 -15.10 -0.58 -4.55
CA ILE A 91 -15.03 -2.04 -4.67
C ILE A 91 -13.56 -2.49 -4.72
N ALA A 92 -12.71 -1.85 -5.54
CA ALA A 92 -11.30 -2.20 -5.60
C ALA A 92 -10.57 -2.01 -4.26
N GLY A 93 -10.91 -0.95 -3.52
CA GLY A 93 -10.40 -0.70 -2.17
C GLY A 93 -10.86 -1.75 -1.17
N ALA A 94 -12.14 -2.13 -1.20
CA ALA A 94 -12.68 -3.19 -0.35
C ALA A 94 -12.01 -4.55 -0.63
N VAL A 95 -11.81 -4.90 -1.91
CA VAL A 95 -11.14 -6.14 -2.31
C VAL A 95 -9.66 -6.13 -1.89
N ALA A 96 -8.96 -5.02 -2.06
CA ALA A 96 -7.58 -4.88 -1.59
C ALA A 96 -7.48 -5.00 -0.06
N GLY A 97 -8.39 -4.36 0.68
CA GLY A 97 -8.48 -4.46 2.14
C GLY A 97 -8.75 -5.89 2.61
N ALA A 98 -9.69 -6.59 1.97
CA ALA A 98 -9.99 -7.99 2.24
C ALA A 98 -8.78 -8.91 1.98
N ALA A 99 -8.06 -8.68 0.87
CA ALA A 99 -6.86 -9.44 0.53
C ALA A 99 -5.73 -9.25 1.57
N VAL A 100 -5.56 -8.03 2.08
CA VAL A 100 -4.61 -7.76 3.16
C VAL A 100 -5.06 -8.42 4.47
N ALA A 101 -6.34 -8.28 4.84
CA ALA A 101 -6.88 -8.84 6.07
C ALA A 101 -6.78 -10.38 6.12
N ALA A 102 -7.06 -11.05 4.99
CA ALA A 102 -6.87 -12.48 4.84
C ALA A 102 -5.41 -12.89 5.03
N ARG A 103 -4.46 -12.07 4.57
CA ARG A 103 -3.03 -12.36 4.63
C ARG A 103 -2.40 -12.08 5.98
N THR A 104 -2.78 -11.01 6.68
CA THR A 104 -2.16 -10.63 7.96
C THR A 104 -2.66 -11.47 9.13
N ARG A 105 -3.83 -12.13 9.02
CA ARG A 105 -4.43 -12.97 10.07
C ARG A 105 -4.52 -12.27 11.44
N SER A 106 -4.40 -10.94 11.46
CA SER A 106 -4.22 -10.07 12.63
C SER A 106 -4.88 -8.72 12.32
N TRP A 107 -6.15 -8.60 12.70
CA TRP A 107 -6.95 -7.38 12.53
C TRP A 107 -6.41 -6.19 13.36
N THR A 108 -5.79 -6.47 14.51
CA THR A 108 -5.32 -5.47 15.46
C THR A 108 -4.17 -4.61 14.91
N ASN A 109 -3.25 -5.18 14.15
CA ASN A 109 -2.16 -4.42 13.52
C ASN A 109 -2.63 -3.57 12.34
N VAL A 110 -3.68 -4.01 11.63
CA VAL A 110 -4.26 -3.27 10.49
C VAL A 110 -5.00 -2.03 10.98
N VAL A 111 -5.80 -2.15 12.05
CA VAL A 111 -6.50 -1.03 12.68
C VAL A 111 -5.51 0.01 13.24
N GLY A 112 -4.43 -0.44 13.89
CA GLY A 112 -3.40 0.47 14.43
C GLY A 112 -2.68 1.29 13.35
N VAL A 113 -2.31 0.66 12.24
CA VAL A 113 -1.66 1.34 11.11
C VAL A 113 -2.66 2.23 10.35
N ALA A 114 -3.91 1.80 10.20
CA ALA A 114 -4.97 2.60 9.57
C ALA A 114 -5.27 3.88 10.37
N CYS A 115 -5.39 3.80 11.71
CA CYS A 115 -5.56 4.98 12.56
C CYS A 115 -4.38 5.94 12.47
N LEU A 116 -3.15 5.43 12.45
CA LEU A 116 -1.94 6.26 12.30
C LEU A 116 -1.91 6.97 10.94
N VAL A 117 -2.18 6.24 9.86
CA VAL A 117 -2.21 6.81 8.50
C VAL A 117 -3.32 7.85 8.36
N SER A 118 -4.53 7.61 8.92
CA SER A 118 -5.61 8.62 8.93
C SER A 118 -5.21 9.88 9.69
N ALA A 119 -4.55 9.77 10.84
CA ALA A 119 -4.11 10.94 11.61
C ALA A 119 -3.08 11.79 10.85
N PHE A 120 -2.12 11.14 10.16
CA PHE A 120 -1.12 11.85 9.36
C PHE A 120 -1.71 12.48 8.10
N SER A 121 -2.66 11.82 7.44
CA SER A 121 -3.35 12.39 6.27
C SER A 121 -4.15 13.63 6.64
N VAL A 122 -4.88 13.60 7.75
CA VAL A 122 -5.64 14.78 8.25
C VAL A 122 -4.69 15.92 8.60
N ALA A 123 -3.57 15.64 9.26
CA ALA A 123 -2.57 16.66 9.59
C ALA A 123 -1.92 17.27 8.33
N ALA A 124 -1.63 16.45 7.32
CA ALA A 124 -1.08 16.91 6.05
C ALA A 124 -2.08 17.77 5.26
N GLU A 125 -3.37 17.44 5.32
CA GLU A 125 -4.44 18.18 4.65
C GLU A 125 -4.67 19.54 5.32
N VAL A 126 -4.70 19.59 6.65
CA VAL A 126 -4.74 20.83 7.44
C VAL A 126 -3.54 21.73 7.15
N SER A 127 -2.34 21.16 7.05
CA SER A 127 -1.12 21.91 6.72
C SER A 127 -1.07 22.43 5.28
N ARG A 128 -1.88 21.88 4.38
CA ARG A 128 -1.94 22.31 2.98
C ARG A 128 -2.98 23.41 2.74
N THR A 129 -3.95 23.50 3.65
CA THR A 129 -5.01 24.53 3.65
C THR A 129 -4.64 25.81 4.43
N ASN A 130 -3.57 25.77 5.21
CA ASN A 130 -3.02 26.90 5.99
C ASN A 130 -1.74 27.41 5.32
#